data_AF-A0A1F6EMI8-F1
#
_entry.id   AF-A0A1F6EMI8-F1
#
_cell.length_a   1.000
_cell.length_b   1.000
_cell.length_c   1.000
_cell.angle_alpha   90.00
_cell.angle_beta   90.00
_cell.angle_gamma   90.00
#
_symmetry.space_group_name_H-M   'P 1'
#
loop_
_entity.id
_entity.type
_entity.pdbx_description
1 polymer ?
#
loop_
_entity_poly.entity_id
_entity_poly.type
_entity_poly.pdbx_seq_one_letter_code
_entity_poly.pdbx_strand_id
1 'polypeptide(L)'
;MSTTLFGAEIGFWPALSLLALVLLGASGYVARKRAVTKEWSGEREKHLASRARIFVPRLFFALVALGIVLGLSDITYRYVVTSSQYATNRLYITLDNSSSMYNFTNPWAPAYCTSVPNGQPCPIYGTDVGLQYKYPRIYNAYRAVMRIIDATEAYTERKKNGESRDQIGLLRFGLNSFVEVYGTTDYDHVRRRLQKLRWNDPRTGIHTEIHLALWDMFQAALQRNFSGADGVISLDEGDRTALQKAVYPGKDGARFHAPNSLSSKLRELRAELRDTAFIIVTDAHSGQIDTRLNKLPVSFVKLMELAAYLELPVHVISIGEDQEITRKLAENTGYGPPGGQNRGAFHLVKGETNFKDMDAVVDTILSTRFRIVSSKSEWMRESYTSYLGLSFALLLLMGCVGRYWFGREIGKGGTP
;
A
#
# COMPACT_ATOMS: atom_id res chain seq x y z
N MET A 1 3.41 20.29 7.80
CA MET A 1 3.81 21.57 8.44
C MET A 1 3.68 21.43 9.95
N SER A 2 4.80 21.48 10.69
CA SER A 2 4.87 21.53 12.16
C SER A 2 6.31 21.89 12.55
N THR A 3 6.74 23.12 12.26
CA THR A 3 8.11 23.62 12.50
C THR A 3 8.28 24.28 13.88
N THR A 4 7.23 24.38 14.68
CA THR A 4 7.25 25.18 15.93
C THR A 4 7.61 24.39 17.19
N LEU A 5 7.55 23.04 17.19
CA LEU A 5 7.98 22.20 18.32
C LEU A 5 9.45 21.75 18.23
N PHE A 6 10.03 21.69 17.02
CA PHE A 6 11.38 21.15 16.81
C PHE A 6 12.53 22.05 17.29
N GLY A 7 12.33 23.37 17.33
CA GLY A 7 13.37 24.31 17.80
C GLY A 7 13.54 24.35 19.31
N ALA A 8 12.50 23.98 20.07
CA ALA A 8 12.50 24.06 21.53
C ALA A 8 13.27 22.89 22.19
N GLU A 9 13.26 21.70 21.59
CA GLU A 9 13.92 20.52 22.17
C GLU A 9 15.45 20.56 22.04
N ILE A 10 15.98 21.08 20.92
CA ILE A 10 17.43 21.16 20.65
C ILE A 10 18.13 22.12 21.63
N GLY A 11 17.43 23.13 22.13
CA GLY A 11 17.96 24.09 23.11
C GLY A 11 17.74 23.70 24.59
N PHE A 12 16.80 22.79 24.87
CA PHE A 12 16.35 22.51 26.23
C PHE A 12 17.42 21.78 27.06
N TRP A 13 18.03 20.72 26.53
CA TRP A 13 19.00 19.91 27.27
C TRP A 13 20.35 20.59 27.52
N PRO A 14 20.94 21.33 26.55
CA PRO A 14 22.13 22.14 26.82
C PRO A 14 21.84 23.24 27.84
N ALA A 15 20.69 23.91 27.76
CA ALA A 15 20.30 24.95 28.70
C ALA A 15 20.08 24.40 30.12
N LEU A 16 19.45 23.21 30.25
CA LEU A 16 19.25 22.54 31.54
C LEU A 16 20.59 22.14 32.19
N SER A 17 21.54 21.67 31.38
CA SER A 17 22.89 21.30 31.83
C SER A 17 23.69 22.51 32.31
N LEU A 18 23.57 23.64 31.60
CA LEU A 18 24.17 24.92 31.97
C LEU A 18 23.52 25.51 33.23
N LEU A 19 22.19 25.43 33.34
CA LEU A 19 21.44 25.88 34.51
C LEU A 19 21.82 25.08 35.77
N ALA A 20 21.97 23.76 35.64
CA ALA A 20 22.44 22.89 36.72
C ALA A 20 23.88 23.22 37.16
N LEU A 21 24.78 23.52 36.20
CA LEU A 21 26.15 24.00 36.47
C LEU A 21 26.17 25.34 37.21
N VAL A 22 25.32 26.29 36.82
CA VAL A 22 25.25 27.64 37.42
C VAL A 22 24.63 27.60 38.83
N LEU A 23 23.49 26.91 39.00
CA LEU A 23 22.78 26.84 40.28
C LEU A 23 23.62 26.14 41.36
N LEU A 24 24.43 25.15 40.98
CA LEU A 24 25.25 24.39 41.92
C LEU A 24 26.68 24.95 42.09
N GLY A 25 27.22 25.66 41.09
CA GLY A 25 28.42 26.49 41.26
C GLY A 25 28.19 27.59 42.30
N ALA A 26 26.98 28.20 42.29
CA ALA A 26 26.56 29.15 43.31
C ALA A 26 26.42 28.50 44.71
N SER A 27 25.87 27.29 44.82
CA SER A 27 25.74 26.60 46.11
C SER A 27 27.09 26.14 46.69
N GLY A 28 28.05 25.74 45.84
CA GLY A 28 29.42 25.42 46.23
C GLY A 28 30.20 26.64 46.75
N TYR A 29 29.98 27.81 46.14
CA TYR A 29 30.58 29.08 46.57
C TYR A 29 29.98 29.58 47.91
N VAL A 30 28.67 29.41 48.10
CA VAL A 30 27.98 29.74 49.36
C VAL A 30 28.36 28.77 50.49
N ALA A 31 28.52 27.47 50.20
CA ALA A 31 28.99 26.49 51.18
C ALA A 31 30.44 26.76 51.62
N ARG A 32 31.30 27.26 50.72
CA ARG A 32 32.68 27.68 51.07
C ARG A 32 32.72 28.90 51.99
N LYS A 33 31.75 29.82 51.87
CA LYS A 33 31.63 30.97 52.79
C LYS A 33 31.01 30.61 54.16
N ARG A 34 30.14 29.60 54.24
CA ARG A 34 29.56 29.14 55.53
C ARG A 34 30.49 28.22 56.33
N ALA A 35 31.52 27.65 55.72
CA ALA A 35 32.51 26.82 56.43
C ALA A 35 33.47 27.59 57.35
N VAL A 36 33.35 28.93 57.46
CA VAL A 36 34.13 29.76 58.40
C VAL A 36 33.40 29.99 59.73
N THR A 37 32.15 29.53 59.89
CA THR A 37 31.41 29.67 61.16
C THR A 37 30.60 28.41 61.48
N LYS A 38 31.27 27.41 62.07
CA LYS A 38 30.76 26.61 63.19
C LYS A 38 31.75 25.49 63.52
N GLU A 39 32.53 25.74 64.56
CA GLU A 39 32.99 24.72 65.50
C GLU A 39 31.78 24.10 66.21
N TRP A 40 31.92 22.84 66.63
CA TRP A 40 30.97 21.98 67.36
C TRP A 40 29.96 21.13 66.55
N SER A 41 30.39 19.92 66.16
CA SER A 41 29.81 18.62 66.60
C SER A 41 30.48 17.40 65.92
N GLY A 42 30.74 16.34 66.70
CA GLY A 42 30.77 14.92 66.29
C GLY A 42 31.86 14.40 65.32
N GLU A 43 32.74 13.50 65.80
CA GLU A 43 33.64 12.67 64.96
C GLU A 43 32.90 11.81 63.91
N ARG A 44 31.62 11.47 64.13
CA ARG A 44 30.75 10.81 63.12
C ARG A 44 30.48 11.71 61.90
N GLU A 45 30.33 13.02 62.11
CA GLU A 45 30.09 13.97 61.02
C GLU A 45 31.36 14.22 60.20
N LYS A 46 32.55 14.16 60.81
CA LYS A 46 33.84 14.25 60.08
C LYS A 46 34.03 13.08 59.10
N HIS A 47 33.64 11.87 59.46
CA HIS A 47 33.72 10.71 58.55
C HIS A 47 32.67 10.73 57.43
N LEU A 48 31.45 11.21 57.71
CA LEU A 48 30.41 11.41 56.69
C LEU A 48 30.79 12.55 55.73
N ALA A 49 31.32 13.66 56.24
CA ALA A 49 31.81 14.77 55.45
C ALA A 49 33.05 14.41 54.61
N SER A 50 33.96 13.56 55.13
CA SER A 50 35.12 13.11 54.34
C SER A 50 34.72 12.11 53.24
N ARG A 51 33.78 11.20 53.51
CA ARG A 51 33.20 10.31 52.49
C ARG A 51 32.42 11.10 51.46
N ALA A 52 31.63 12.10 51.86
CA ALA A 52 30.92 13.00 50.95
C ALA A 52 31.87 13.82 50.07
N ARG A 53 33.01 14.31 50.61
CA ARG A 53 34.05 15.01 49.82
C ARG A 53 34.64 14.16 48.70
N ILE A 54 34.65 12.84 48.86
CA ILE A 54 35.17 11.92 47.84
C ILE A 54 34.04 11.45 46.90
N PHE A 55 32.84 11.21 47.43
CA PHE A 55 31.73 10.62 46.69
C PHE A 55 30.97 11.64 45.83
N VAL A 56 30.78 12.87 46.33
CA VAL A 56 30.03 13.93 45.62
C VAL A 56 30.71 14.34 44.31
N PRO A 57 32.04 14.57 44.25
CA PRO A 57 32.71 14.87 42.99
C PRO A 57 32.66 13.69 42.00
N ARG A 58 32.68 12.45 42.49
CA ARG A 58 32.60 11.24 41.64
C ARG A 58 31.21 11.05 41.05
N LEU A 59 30.17 11.26 41.85
CA LEU A 59 28.78 11.24 41.38
C LEU A 59 28.54 12.38 40.37
N PHE A 60 29.11 13.55 40.62
CA PHE A 60 29.06 14.69 39.69
C PHE A 60 29.72 14.38 38.35
N PHE A 61 30.94 13.82 38.35
CA PHE A 61 31.60 13.40 37.12
C PHE A 61 30.80 12.34 36.36
N ALA A 62 30.18 11.39 37.06
CA ALA A 62 29.32 10.38 36.42
C ALA A 62 28.06 10.99 35.79
N LEU A 63 27.41 11.95 36.46
CA LEU A 63 26.22 12.63 35.96
C LEU A 63 26.54 13.57 34.79
N VAL A 64 27.66 14.30 34.83
CA VAL A 64 28.12 15.15 33.72
C VAL A 64 28.49 14.29 32.52
N ALA A 65 29.20 13.18 32.72
CA ALA A 65 29.54 12.28 31.63
C ALA A 65 28.30 11.60 31.03
N LEU A 66 27.32 11.23 31.87
CA LEU A 66 26.01 10.74 31.40
C LEU A 66 25.27 11.83 30.59
N GLY A 67 25.26 13.08 31.06
CA GLY A 67 24.68 14.20 30.34
C GLY A 67 25.35 14.48 29.00
N ILE A 68 26.67 14.36 28.92
CA ILE A 68 27.43 14.47 27.65
C ILE A 68 27.09 13.31 26.71
N VAL A 69 26.99 12.07 27.21
CA VAL A 69 26.61 10.90 26.39
C VAL A 69 25.19 11.05 25.85
N LEU A 70 24.24 11.49 26.69
CA LEU A 70 22.87 11.76 26.28
C LEU A 70 22.80 12.92 25.26
N GLY A 71 23.54 14.01 25.49
CA GLY A 71 23.63 15.13 24.55
C GLY A 71 24.30 14.78 23.22
N LEU A 72 25.35 13.96 23.23
CA LEU A 72 26.00 13.45 22.01
C LEU A 72 25.11 12.43 21.28
N SER A 73 24.29 11.69 22.00
CA SER A 73 23.29 10.81 21.40
C SER A 73 22.19 11.57 20.66
N ASP A 74 21.95 12.82 21.07
CA ASP A 74 21.04 13.77 20.41
C ASP A 74 21.68 14.38 19.14
N ILE A 75 22.97 14.73 19.22
CA ILE A 75 23.73 15.30 18.09
C ILE A 75 24.03 14.25 16.99
N THR A 76 24.07 12.96 17.34
CA THR A 76 24.39 11.87 16.39
C THR A 76 23.19 11.33 15.62
N TYR A 77 22.00 11.94 15.75
CA TYR A 77 20.86 11.58 14.90
C TYR A 77 21.19 11.87 13.44
N ARG A 78 21.31 10.80 12.65
CA ARG A 78 21.30 10.89 11.19
C ARG A 78 19.93 10.47 10.71
N TYR A 79 19.31 11.36 9.95
CA TYR A 79 18.18 11.04 9.12
C TYR A 79 18.71 10.32 7.89
N VAL A 80 18.56 8.99 7.86
CA VAL A 80 18.91 8.20 6.68
C VAL A 80 17.66 8.08 5.83
N VAL A 81 17.75 8.52 4.58
CA VAL A 81 16.73 8.22 3.58
C VAL A 81 16.98 6.78 3.14
N THR A 82 16.23 5.83 3.70
CA THR A 82 16.23 4.47 3.18
C THR A 82 15.24 4.42 2.04
N SER A 83 15.73 4.23 0.81
CA SER A 83 14.91 3.95 -0.36
C SER A 83 14.79 2.43 -0.53
N SER A 84 13.70 1.86 -0.03
CA SER A 84 13.33 0.49 -0.36
C SER A 84 12.62 0.47 -1.72
N GLN A 85 13.12 -0.37 -2.62
CA GLN A 85 12.51 -0.61 -3.92
C GLN A 85 11.39 -1.63 -3.73
N TYR A 86 10.13 -1.18 -3.75
CA TYR A 86 8.99 -2.10 -3.72
C TYR A 86 8.41 -2.26 -5.13
N ALA A 87 8.39 -3.49 -5.63
CA ALA A 87 7.63 -3.87 -6.80
C ALA A 87 6.38 -4.61 -6.33
N THR A 88 5.29 -3.88 -6.10
CA THR A 88 3.97 -4.45 -5.79
C THR A 88 3.12 -4.26 -7.03
N ASN A 89 2.44 -5.28 -7.55
CA ASN A 89 1.45 -5.07 -8.61
C ASN A 89 0.04 -5.13 -8.04
N ARG A 90 -0.89 -4.37 -8.63
CA ARG A 90 -2.30 -4.32 -8.25
C ARG A 90 -3.17 -4.70 -9.43
N LEU A 91 -3.80 -5.86 -9.37
CA LEU A 91 -4.71 -6.34 -10.42
C LEU A 91 -6.15 -6.13 -9.96
N TYR A 92 -6.92 -5.32 -10.68
CA TYR A 92 -8.37 -5.22 -10.47
C TYR A 92 -9.07 -6.01 -11.57
N ILE A 93 -9.87 -6.99 -11.18
CA ILE A 93 -10.57 -7.89 -12.10
C ILE A 93 -12.06 -7.63 -11.96
N THR A 94 -12.75 -7.39 -13.06
CA THR A 94 -14.22 -7.31 -13.07
C THR A 94 -14.82 -8.42 -13.93
N LEU A 95 -15.87 -9.05 -13.40
CA LEU A 95 -16.57 -10.19 -14.00
C LEU A 95 -17.95 -9.80 -14.51
N ASP A 96 -18.21 -10.06 -15.79
CA ASP A 96 -19.53 -9.90 -16.37
C ASP A 96 -20.48 -11.01 -15.86
N ASN A 97 -21.56 -10.58 -15.23
CA ASN A 97 -22.63 -11.42 -14.69
C ASN A 97 -23.97 -11.18 -15.40
N SER A 98 -23.97 -10.42 -16.50
CA SER A 98 -25.16 -10.05 -17.26
C SER A 98 -25.79 -11.22 -18.01
N SER A 99 -27.01 -11.01 -18.53
CA SER A 99 -27.81 -12.06 -19.17
C SER A 99 -27.14 -12.69 -20.40
N SER A 100 -26.23 -11.99 -21.06
CA SER A 100 -25.53 -12.49 -22.25
C SER A 100 -24.52 -13.60 -21.91
N MET A 101 -24.00 -13.61 -20.67
CA MET A 101 -23.11 -14.65 -20.17
C MET A 101 -23.79 -16.02 -20.01
N TYR A 102 -25.12 -16.09 -19.97
CA TYR A 102 -25.85 -17.35 -19.82
C TYR A 102 -26.07 -18.11 -21.12
N ASN A 103 -25.73 -17.53 -22.29
CA ASN A 103 -25.83 -18.17 -23.60
C ASN A 103 -27.19 -18.89 -23.81
N PHE A 104 -28.30 -18.16 -23.71
CA PHE A 104 -29.68 -18.70 -23.85
C PHE A 104 -29.96 -19.39 -25.19
N THR A 105 -29.02 -19.35 -26.14
CA THR A 105 -29.10 -19.96 -27.47
C THR A 105 -28.75 -21.44 -27.52
N ASN A 106 -28.36 -22.10 -26.42
CA ASN A 106 -28.16 -23.56 -26.42
C ASN A 106 -29.50 -24.31 -26.17
N PRO A 107 -30.14 -24.90 -27.20
CA PRO A 107 -31.41 -25.60 -27.05
C PRO A 107 -31.28 -26.94 -26.30
N TRP A 108 -30.05 -27.40 -26.07
CA TRP A 108 -29.72 -28.66 -25.41
C TRP A 108 -29.24 -28.47 -23.97
N ALA A 109 -29.16 -27.22 -23.48
CA ALA A 109 -28.85 -26.96 -22.08
C ALA A 109 -29.98 -27.57 -21.23
N PRO A 110 -29.70 -28.59 -20.38
CA PRO A 110 -30.70 -29.16 -19.50
C PRO A 110 -31.31 -28.03 -18.68
N ALA A 111 -32.64 -27.90 -18.71
CA ALA A 111 -33.41 -26.96 -17.90
C ALA A 111 -33.05 -27.20 -16.43
N TYR A 112 -32.05 -26.48 -15.91
CA TYR A 112 -31.70 -26.61 -14.51
C TYR A 112 -32.68 -25.75 -13.75
N CYS A 113 -33.48 -26.42 -12.91
CA CYS A 113 -34.18 -25.84 -11.78
C CYS A 113 -34.87 -24.51 -12.18
N THR A 114 -35.94 -24.64 -12.97
CA THR A 114 -36.77 -23.52 -13.41
C THR A 114 -37.37 -22.74 -12.24
N SER A 115 -37.38 -23.34 -11.04
CA SER A 115 -37.62 -22.65 -9.77
C SER A 115 -37.18 -23.50 -8.57
N VAL A 116 -36.67 -22.86 -7.51
CA VAL A 116 -36.82 -23.39 -6.14
C VAL A 116 -38.31 -23.39 -5.77
N PRO A 117 -38.78 -24.08 -4.71
CA PRO A 117 -40.21 -24.16 -4.33
C PRO A 117 -40.97 -22.82 -4.22
N ASN A 118 -40.27 -21.69 -4.24
CA ASN A 118 -40.78 -20.33 -4.18
C ASN A 118 -40.69 -19.53 -5.50
N GLY A 119 -40.51 -20.19 -6.66
CA GLY A 119 -40.49 -19.50 -7.96
C GLY A 119 -39.20 -18.72 -8.29
N GLN A 120 -38.16 -18.78 -7.44
CA GLN A 120 -36.89 -18.08 -7.72
C GLN A 120 -35.98 -18.91 -8.62
N PRO A 121 -35.23 -18.27 -9.55
CA PRO A 121 -34.23 -18.95 -10.36
C PRO A 121 -33.13 -19.52 -9.46
N CYS A 122 -32.76 -20.77 -9.69
CA CYS A 122 -31.80 -21.48 -8.84
C CYS A 122 -30.40 -20.85 -8.98
N PRO A 123 -29.67 -20.69 -7.87
CA PRO A 123 -28.38 -20.01 -7.90
C PRO A 123 -27.38 -20.78 -8.77
N ILE A 124 -26.61 -20.04 -9.58
CA ILE A 124 -25.54 -20.59 -10.42
C ILE A 124 -24.20 -20.19 -9.81
N TYR A 125 -23.35 -21.16 -9.51
CA TYR A 125 -22.01 -20.97 -8.95
C TYR A 125 -20.92 -21.47 -9.90
N GLY A 126 -19.72 -20.89 -9.80
CA GLY A 126 -18.56 -21.29 -10.60
C GLY A 126 -18.09 -22.73 -10.37
N THR A 127 -18.53 -23.34 -9.26
CA THR A 127 -18.18 -24.71 -8.86
C THR A 127 -19.25 -25.75 -9.19
N ASP A 128 -20.35 -25.35 -9.85
CA ASP A 128 -21.47 -26.26 -10.13
C ASP A 128 -21.08 -27.37 -11.11
N VAL A 129 -21.51 -28.60 -10.81
CA VAL A 129 -21.26 -29.76 -11.68
C VAL A 129 -21.98 -29.57 -13.01
N GLY A 130 -21.23 -29.68 -14.11
CA GLY A 130 -21.75 -29.52 -15.47
C GLY A 130 -21.87 -28.07 -15.94
N LEU A 131 -21.36 -27.09 -15.18
CA LEU A 131 -21.32 -25.67 -15.57
C LEU A 131 -20.71 -25.47 -16.97
N GLN A 132 -19.65 -26.20 -17.30
CA GLN A 132 -18.97 -26.13 -18.61
C GLN A 132 -19.88 -26.45 -19.81
N TYR A 133 -20.91 -27.28 -19.64
CA TYR A 133 -21.83 -27.67 -20.72
C TYR A 133 -23.05 -26.75 -20.78
N LYS A 134 -23.52 -26.27 -19.62
CA LYS A 134 -24.75 -25.47 -19.49
C LYS A 134 -24.50 -23.99 -19.72
N TYR A 135 -23.42 -23.48 -19.13
CA TYR A 135 -23.05 -22.07 -19.12
C TYR A 135 -21.55 -21.94 -19.44
N PRO A 136 -21.14 -22.29 -20.68
CA PRO A 136 -19.74 -22.32 -21.06
C PRO A 136 -19.06 -20.96 -20.84
N ARG A 137 -19.71 -19.83 -21.17
CA ARG A 137 -19.11 -18.49 -20.95
C ARG A 137 -18.77 -18.23 -19.48
N ILE A 138 -19.71 -18.53 -18.58
CA ILE A 138 -19.53 -18.42 -17.12
C ILE A 138 -18.41 -19.33 -16.62
N TYR A 139 -18.40 -20.60 -17.02
CA TYR A 139 -17.36 -21.55 -16.64
C TYR A 139 -15.96 -21.03 -17.00
N ASN A 140 -15.82 -20.47 -18.19
CA ASN A 140 -14.53 -19.97 -18.66
C ASN A 140 -14.12 -18.66 -18.02
N ALA A 141 -15.05 -17.75 -17.77
CA ALA A 141 -14.79 -16.56 -16.98
C ALA A 141 -14.29 -16.92 -15.57
N TYR A 142 -14.99 -17.85 -14.91
CA TYR A 142 -14.59 -18.36 -13.59
C TYR A 142 -13.18 -18.97 -13.61
N ARG A 143 -12.88 -19.86 -14.58
CA ARG A 143 -11.54 -20.46 -14.69
C ARG A 143 -10.46 -19.43 -14.99
N ALA A 144 -10.72 -18.46 -15.86
CA ALA A 144 -9.76 -17.40 -16.20
C ALA A 144 -9.33 -16.65 -14.93
N VAL A 145 -10.31 -16.24 -14.12
CA VAL A 145 -10.02 -15.50 -12.88
C VAL A 145 -9.34 -16.39 -11.84
N MET A 146 -9.78 -17.64 -11.64
CA MET A 146 -9.07 -18.59 -10.76
C MET A 146 -7.60 -18.73 -11.17
N ARG A 147 -7.35 -18.85 -12.48
CA ARG A 147 -5.99 -18.98 -13.01
C ARG A 147 -5.15 -17.72 -12.81
N ILE A 148 -5.73 -16.53 -13.01
CA ILE A 148 -5.05 -15.26 -12.70
C ILE A 148 -4.66 -15.21 -11.23
N ILE A 149 -5.54 -15.63 -10.32
CA ILE A 149 -5.26 -15.65 -8.88
C ILE A 149 -4.09 -16.60 -8.58
N ASP A 150 -4.17 -17.85 -9.04
CA ASP A 150 -3.14 -18.86 -8.78
C ASP A 150 -1.78 -18.48 -9.38
N ALA A 151 -1.77 -17.92 -10.60
CA ALA A 151 -0.53 -17.50 -11.26
C ALA A 151 0.07 -16.25 -10.60
N THR A 152 -0.76 -15.32 -10.09
CA THR A 152 -0.29 -14.16 -9.32
C THR A 152 0.32 -14.58 -7.98
N GLU A 153 -0.30 -15.54 -7.31
CA GLU A 153 0.23 -16.13 -6.08
C GLU A 153 1.57 -16.82 -6.32
N ALA A 154 1.62 -17.74 -7.29
CA ALA A 154 2.85 -18.46 -7.63
C ALA A 154 3.97 -17.52 -8.07
N TYR A 155 3.65 -16.42 -8.77
CA TYR A 155 4.64 -15.40 -9.08
C TYR A 155 5.13 -14.69 -7.82
N THR A 156 4.21 -14.28 -6.96
CA THR A 156 4.52 -13.58 -5.71
C THR A 156 5.45 -14.39 -4.82
N GLU A 157 5.25 -15.71 -4.74
CA GLU A 157 6.10 -16.63 -3.98
C GLU A 157 7.53 -16.73 -4.54
N ARG A 158 7.71 -16.47 -5.84
CA ARG A 158 9.03 -16.48 -6.51
C ARG A 158 9.79 -15.16 -6.37
N LYS A 159 9.18 -14.10 -5.82
CA LYS A 159 9.84 -12.81 -5.63
C LYS A 159 10.94 -12.89 -4.57
N LYS A 160 11.99 -12.07 -4.73
CA LYS A 160 13.14 -12.04 -3.81
C LYS A 160 12.76 -11.43 -2.46
N ASN A 161 13.50 -11.80 -1.41
CA ASN A 161 13.37 -11.22 -0.07
C ASN A 161 13.41 -9.68 -0.12
N GLY A 162 12.34 -9.03 0.35
CA GLY A 162 12.18 -7.57 0.38
C GLY A 162 11.09 -7.02 -0.56
N GLU A 163 10.59 -7.81 -1.52
CA GLU A 163 9.47 -7.40 -2.38
C GLU A 163 8.11 -7.67 -1.73
N SER A 164 7.17 -6.75 -1.90
CA SER A 164 5.79 -6.92 -1.40
C SER A 164 4.97 -7.87 -2.26
N ARG A 165 4.01 -8.55 -1.61
CA ARG A 165 3.05 -9.45 -2.29
C ARG A 165 2.15 -8.65 -3.23
N ASP A 166 1.88 -9.19 -4.41
CA ASP A 166 0.93 -8.58 -5.35
C ASP A 166 -0.49 -8.56 -4.76
N GLN A 167 -1.31 -7.60 -5.19
CA GLN A 167 -2.68 -7.44 -4.73
C GLN A 167 -3.67 -7.79 -5.84
N ILE A 168 -4.78 -8.41 -5.45
CA ILE A 168 -5.91 -8.69 -6.33
C ILE A 168 -7.18 -8.07 -5.74
N GLY A 169 -7.86 -7.26 -6.54
CA GLY A 169 -9.23 -6.81 -6.32
C GLY A 169 -10.19 -7.56 -7.25
N LEU A 170 -11.39 -7.84 -6.74
CA LEU A 170 -12.44 -8.54 -7.48
C LEU A 170 -13.71 -7.70 -7.48
N LEU A 171 -14.26 -7.49 -8.67
CA LEU A 171 -15.54 -6.84 -8.92
C LEU A 171 -16.40 -7.75 -9.79
N ARG A 172 -17.68 -7.45 -9.84
CA ARG A 172 -18.60 -8.01 -10.83
C ARG A 172 -19.58 -6.96 -11.30
N PHE A 173 -20.15 -7.17 -12.48
CA PHE A 173 -21.07 -6.21 -13.07
C PHE A 173 -22.15 -6.86 -13.93
N GLY A 174 -23.26 -6.14 -14.07
CA GLY A 174 -24.31 -6.35 -15.06
C GLY A 174 -24.84 -4.97 -15.43
N LEU A 175 -26.11 -4.69 -15.11
CA LEU A 175 -26.68 -3.35 -15.07
C LEU A 175 -26.04 -2.51 -13.95
N ASN A 176 -25.72 -3.14 -12.83
CA ASN A 176 -25.02 -2.54 -11.70
C ASN A 176 -23.68 -3.24 -11.48
N SER A 177 -22.69 -2.51 -10.99
CA SER A 177 -21.38 -3.02 -10.59
C SER A 177 -21.22 -3.05 -9.07
N PHE A 178 -20.44 -4.02 -8.58
CA PHE A 178 -20.17 -4.21 -7.16
C PHE A 178 -18.72 -4.61 -6.95
N VAL A 179 -18.09 -4.01 -5.94
CA VAL A 179 -16.79 -4.46 -5.42
C VAL A 179 -17.04 -5.64 -4.49
N GLU A 180 -16.47 -6.78 -4.83
CA GLU A 180 -16.56 -8.01 -4.05
C GLU A 180 -15.39 -8.16 -3.08
N VAL A 181 -14.20 -7.74 -3.53
CA VAL A 181 -12.97 -7.72 -2.75
C VAL A 181 -12.16 -6.49 -3.17
N TYR A 182 -11.84 -5.61 -2.22
CA TYR A 182 -10.83 -4.56 -2.43
C TYR A 182 -9.43 -5.17 -2.49
N GLY A 183 -8.47 -4.50 -3.13
CA GLY A 183 -7.12 -5.03 -3.35
C GLY A 183 -6.50 -5.66 -2.09
N THR A 184 -6.27 -6.98 -2.13
CA THR A 184 -5.74 -7.76 -1.01
C THR A 184 -4.64 -8.73 -1.46
N THR A 185 -3.76 -9.11 -0.54
CA THR A 185 -2.71 -10.11 -0.73
C THR A 185 -3.11 -11.51 -0.23
N ASP A 186 -4.32 -11.63 0.37
CA ASP A 186 -4.95 -12.88 0.79
C ASP A 186 -5.65 -13.55 -0.41
N TYR A 187 -4.88 -14.30 -1.19
CA TYR A 187 -5.37 -15.00 -2.39
C TYR A 187 -6.44 -16.05 -2.07
N ASP A 188 -6.34 -16.72 -0.91
CA ASP A 188 -7.35 -17.67 -0.46
C ASP A 188 -8.71 -17.00 -0.23
N HIS A 189 -8.71 -15.79 0.33
CA HIS A 189 -9.93 -15.00 0.48
C HIS A 189 -10.57 -14.68 -0.87
N VAL A 190 -9.78 -14.28 -1.87
CA VAL A 190 -10.28 -14.00 -3.22
C VAL A 190 -10.86 -15.27 -3.85
N ARG A 191 -10.17 -16.42 -3.78
CA ARG A 191 -10.66 -17.71 -4.31
C ARG A 191 -11.97 -18.13 -3.63
N ARG A 192 -12.05 -18.05 -2.31
CA ARG A 192 -13.29 -18.35 -1.57
C ARG A 192 -14.44 -17.42 -1.94
N ARG A 193 -14.14 -16.13 -2.20
CA ARG A 193 -15.17 -15.18 -2.61
C ARG A 193 -15.70 -15.54 -3.99
N LEU A 194 -14.81 -15.77 -4.96
CA LEU A 194 -15.13 -16.17 -6.32
C LEU A 194 -15.96 -17.46 -6.38
N GLN A 195 -15.59 -18.48 -5.60
CA GLN A 195 -16.35 -19.74 -5.48
C GLN A 195 -17.79 -19.54 -5.00
N LYS A 196 -18.01 -18.56 -4.13
CA LYS A 196 -19.31 -18.23 -3.55
C LYS A 196 -20.09 -17.19 -4.36
N LEU A 197 -19.54 -16.69 -5.48
CA LEU A 197 -20.27 -15.76 -6.32
C LEU A 197 -21.44 -16.46 -7.00
N ARG A 198 -22.62 -15.95 -6.73
CA ARG A 198 -23.83 -16.27 -7.49
C ARG A 198 -23.76 -15.49 -8.80
N TRP A 199 -23.68 -16.21 -9.91
CA TRP A 199 -23.61 -15.60 -11.23
C TRP A 199 -24.92 -14.88 -11.57
N ASN A 200 -26.06 -15.54 -11.34
CA ASN A 200 -27.41 -14.97 -11.52
C ASN A 200 -27.93 -14.18 -10.31
N ASP A 201 -27.09 -13.31 -9.75
CA ASP A 201 -27.49 -12.43 -8.66
C ASP A 201 -28.44 -11.34 -9.18
N PRO A 202 -29.67 -11.22 -8.64
CA PRO A 202 -30.61 -10.21 -9.12
C PRO A 202 -30.10 -8.77 -8.92
N ARG A 203 -29.14 -8.54 -8.01
CA ARG A 203 -28.59 -7.20 -7.74
C ARG A 203 -27.76 -6.64 -8.89
N THR A 204 -27.07 -7.49 -9.64
CA THR A 204 -26.31 -7.06 -10.84
C THR A 204 -27.24 -6.66 -11.96
N GLY A 205 -28.50 -7.11 -11.97
CA GLY A 205 -29.43 -6.90 -13.06
C GLY A 205 -29.08 -7.71 -14.31
N ILE A 206 -29.94 -7.62 -15.33
CA ILE A 206 -29.86 -8.46 -16.53
C ILE A 206 -29.08 -7.83 -17.69
N HIS A 207 -29.01 -6.50 -17.75
CA HIS A 207 -28.26 -5.78 -18.78
C HIS A 207 -26.75 -5.78 -18.50
N THR A 208 -25.98 -5.21 -19.40
CA THR A 208 -24.52 -5.12 -19.26
C THR A 208 -24.09 -3.66 -19.42
N GLU A 209 -23.39 -3.14 -18.41
CA GLU A 209 -22.92 -1.76 -18.35
C GLU A 209 -21.42 -1.74 -18.04
N ILE A 210 -20.60 -2.03 -19.05
CA ILE A 210 -19.14 -2.14 -18.89
C ILE A 210 -18.50 -0.82 -18.42
N HIS A 211 -19.07 0.33 -18.77
CA HIS A 211 -18.56 1.63 -18.33
C HIS A 211 -18.74 1.86 -16.82
N LEU A 212 -19.83 1.37 -16.21
CA LEU A 212 -20.03 1.44 -14.76
C LEU A 212 -19.01 0.57 -14.04
N ALA A 213 -18.76 -0.63 -14.59
CA ALA A 213 -17.73 -1.53 -14.08
C ALA A 213 -16.35 -0.87 -14.12
N LEU A 214 -15.97 -0.26 -15.25
CA LEU A 214 -14.69 0.43 -15.39
C LEU A 214 -14.58 1.65 -14.45
N TRP A 215 -15.66 2.40 -14.26
CA TRP A 215 -15.71 3.49 -13.28
C TRP A 215 -15.52 2.98 -11.84
N ASP A 216 -16.15 1.88 -11.46
CA ASP A 216 -15.97 1.28 -10.14
C ASP A 216 -14.57 0.69 -9.94
N MET A 217 -13.92 0.20 -11.01
CA MET A 217 -12.50 -0.19 -10.95
C MET A 217 -11.61 1.02 -10.66
N PHE A 218 -11.85 2.18 -11.28
CA PHE A 218 -11.16 3.42 -10.93
C PHE A 218 -11.38 3.81 -9.47
N GLN A 219 -12.62 3.75 -8.99
CA GLN A 219 -12.95 4.06 -7.60
C GLN A 219 -12.28 3.09 -6.61
N ALA A 220 -12.24 1.80 -6.93
CA ALA A 220 -11.56 0.80 -6.12
C ALA A 220 -10.04 1.01 -6.09
N ALA A 221 -9.44 1.29 -7.26
CA ALA A 221 -8.00 1.55 -7.37
C ALA A 221 -7.57 2.82 -6.62
N LEU A 222 -8.42 3.84 -6.62
CA LEU A 222 -8.19 5.15 -5.99
C LEU A 222 -8.76 5.23 -4.56
N GLN A 223 -9.23 4.13 -3.98
CA GLN A 223 -9.88 4.15 -2.65
C GLN A 223 -8.99 4.81 -1.59
N ARG A 224 -7.68 4.53 -1.62
CA ARG A 224 -6.70 5.10 -0.69
C ARG A 224 -6.52 6.61 -0.88
N ASN A 225 -6.62 7.07 -2.12
CA ASN A 225 -6.55 8.50 -2.47
C ASN A 225 -7.79 9.23 -1.95
N PHE A 226 -8.99 8.65 -2.09
CA PHE A 226 -10.23 9.21 -1.54
C PHE A 226 -10.29 9.16 -0.01
N SER A 227 -9.64 8.18 0.63
CA SER A 227 -9.55 8.12 2.09
C SER A 227 -8.42 8.99 2.67
N GLY A 228 -7.63 9.66 1.83
CA GLY A 228 -6.49 10.48 2.26
C GLY A 228 -5.42 9.68 3.01
N ALA A 229 -5.12 8.46 2.57
CA ALA A 229 -4.13 7.61 3.24
C ALA A 229 -2.72 8.22 3.18
N ASP A 230 -1.87 7.88 4.15
CA ASP A 230 -0.50 8.40 4.19
C ASP A 230 0.31 7.96 2.96
N GLY A 231 1.01 8.92 2.35
CA GLY A 231 1.92 8.68 1.24
C GLY A 231 1.26 8.50 -0.13
N VAL A 232 -0.03 8.84 -0.28
CA VAL A 232 -0.72 8.90 -1.58
C VAL A 232 -1.31 10.29 -1.83
N ILE A 233 -1.62 10.61 -3.09
CA ILE A 233 -2.25 11.89 -3.44
C ILE A 233 -3.68 11.87 -2.92
N SER A 234 -4.05 12.82 -2.07
CA SER A 234 -5.42 12.93 -1.58
C SER A 234 -6.35 13.47 -2.68
N LEU A 235 -7.48 12.80 -2.87
CA LEU A 235 -8.57 13.23 -3.75
C LEU A 235 -9.80 13.56 -2.90
N ASP A 236 -10.32 14.77 -3.05
CA ASP A 236 -11.56 15.19 -2.40
C ASP A 236 -12.80 14.90 -3.27
N GLU A 237 -13.98 15.12 -2.70
CA GLU A 237 -15.25 14.90 -3.42
C GLU A 237 -15.42 15.86 -4.61
N GLY A 238 -14.78 17.03 -4.57
CA GLY A 238 -14.73 17.98 -5.68
C GLY A 238 -13.92 17.43 -6.85
N ASP A 239 -12.77 16.82 -6.57
CA ASP A 239 -11.94 16.13 -7.57
C ASP A 239 -12.70 14.97 -8.22
N ARG A 240 -13.39 14.16 -7.39
CA ARG A 240 -14.24 13.07 -7.87
C ARG A 240 -15.33 13.57 -8.81
N THR A 241 -16.01 14.64 -8.42
CA THR A 241 -17.05 15.29 -9.23
C THR A 241 -16.49 15.84 -10.54
N ALA A 242 -15.31 16.45 -10.51
CA ALA A 242 -14.65 16.99 -11.69
C ALA A 242 -14.23 15.87 -12.67
N LEU A 243 -13.72 14.75 -12.16
CA LEU A 243 -13.43 13.57 -12.96
C LEU A 243 -14.68 12.98 -13.59
N GLN A 244 -15.74 12.79 -12.79
CA GLN A 244 -17.02 12.28 -13.27
C GLN A 244 -17.58 13.16 -14.40
N LYS A 245 -17.52 14.49 -14.27
CA LYS A 245 -17.91 15.43 -15.33
C LYS A 245 -17.06 15.30 -16.59
N ALA A 246 -15.75 15.07 -16.44
CA ALA A 246 -14.84 14.93 -17.58
C ALA A 246 -15.12 13.67 -18.40
N VAL A 247 -15.55 12.58 -17.74
CA VAL A 247 -15.91 11.31 -18.40
C VAL A 247 -17.39 11.20 -18.76
N TYR A 248 -18.21 12.21 -18.47
CA TYR A 248 -19.62 12.25 -18.82
C TYR A 248 -19.82 12.19 -20.35
N PRO A 249 -20.76 11.38 -20.90
CA PRO A 249 -20.89 11.17 -22.34
C PRO A 249 -21.13 12.44 -23.17
N GLY A 250 -21.81 13.45 -22.62
CA GLY A 250 -22.10 14.70 -23.33
C GLY A 250 -22.98 14.49 -24.57
N LYS A 251 -23.18 15.53 -25.40
CA LYS A 251 -23.98 15.43 -26.64
C LYS A 251 -23.16 14.97 -27.86
N ASP A 252 -21.85 15.20 -27.88
CA ASP A 252 -21.06 15.15 -29.13
C ASP A 252 -19.83 14.24 -29.10
N GLY A 253 -19.83 13.13 -28.36
CA GLY A 253 -18.71 12.16 -28.41
C GLY A 253 -17.33 12.81 -28.19
N ALA A 254 -17.29 13.94 -27.47
CA ALA A 254 -16.09 14.71 -27.28
C ALA A 254 -15.03 13.83 -26.61
N ARG A 255 -13.77 13.96 -27.00
CA ARG A 255 -12.69 13.23 -26.34
C ARG A 255 -12.60 13.60 -24.86
N PHE A 256 -12.02 12.74 -24.06
CA PHE A 256 -11.63 13.04 -22.70
C PHE A 256 -10.63 14.20 -22.69
N HIS A 257 -10.93 15.19 -21.86
CA HIS A 257 -10.03 16.29 -21.55
C HIS A 257 -9.82 16.32 -20.04
N ALA A 258 -8.57 16.14 -19.61
CA ALA A 258 -8.21 16.23 -18.20
C ALA A 258 -8.61 17.62 -17.65
N PRO A 259 -9.39 17.69 -16.56
CA PRO A 259 -9.73 18.97 -15.95
C PRO A 259 -8.47 19.74 -15.57
N ASN A 260 -8.38 21.02 -15.96
CA ASN A 260 -7.20 21.85 -15.67
C ASN A 260 -6.88 21.89 -14.16
N SER A 261 -7.92 21.94 -13.33
CA SER A 261 -7.83 21.89 -11.86
C SER A 261 -7.20 20.61 -11.31
N LEU A 262 -7.24 19.50 -12.07
CA LEU A 262 -6.72 18.19 -11.67
C LEU A 262 -5.43 17.81 -12.39
N SER A 263 -4.92 18.65 -13.29
CA SER A 263 -3.80 18.30 -14.16
C SER A 263 -2.53 17.86 -13.42
N SER A 264 -2.19 18.51 -12.30
CA SER A 264 -1.06 18.10 -11.43
C SER A 264 -1.35 16.78 -10.72
N LYS A 265 -2.50 16.68 -10.04
CA LYS A 265 -2.94 15.46 -9.34
C LYS A 265 -2.98 14.25 -10.28
N LEU A 266 -3.50 14.39 -11.50
CA LEU A 266 -3.58 13.30 -12.46
C LEU A 266 -2.21 12.88 -13.00
N ARG A 267 -1.26 13.80 -13.12
CA ARG A 267 0.13 13.47 -13.50
C ARG A 267 0.83 12.67 -12.40
N GLU A 268 0.58 13.02 -11.14
CA GLU A 268 1.11 12.28 -10.00
C GLU A 268 0.40 10.92 -9.83
N LEU A 269 -0.93 10.87 -10.04
CA LEU A 269 -1.70 9.61 -10.02
C LEU A 269 -1.27 8.65 -11.11
N ARG A 270 -0.92 9.16 -12.30
CA ARG A 270 -0.29 8.37 -13.35
C ARG A 270 0.98 7.68 -12.84
N ALA A 271 1.79 8.34 -12.01
CA ALA A 271 2.97 7.71 -11.43
C ALA A 271 2.59 6.65 -10.37
N GLU A 272 1.56 6.92 -9.57
CA GLU A 272 1.07 6.03 -8.52
C GLU A 272 0.41 4.76 -9.08
N LEU A 273 -0.37 4.88 -10.16
CA LEU A 273 -1.11 3.79 -10.80
C LEU A 273 -0.28 2.94 -11.77
N ARG A 274 1.02 3.23 -11.91
CA ARG A 274 1.93 2.51 -12.80
C ARG A 274 2.06 1.04 -12.51
N ASP A 275 1.76 0.62 -11.29
CA ASP A 275 1.80 -0.77 -10.85
C ASP A 275 0.43 -1.47 -10.94
N THR A 276 -0.57 -0.77 -11.47
CA THR A 276 -1.96 -1.22 -11.49
C THR A 276 -2.35 -1.69 -12.88
N ALA A 277 -3.17 -2.73 -12.96
CA ALA A 277 -3.78 -3.15 -14.21
C ALA A 277 -5.26 -3.50 -14.02
N PHE A 278 -6.06 -3.14 -15.02
CA PHE A 278 -7.48 -3.46 -15.07
C PHE A 278 -7.71 -4.64 -16.01
N ILE A 279 -8.48 -5.62 -15.55
CA ILE A 279 -8.83 -6.82 -16.31
C ILE A 279 -10.35 -6.92 -16.34
N ILE A 280 -10.95 -6.84 -17.52
CA ILE A 280 -12.38 -6.98 -17.74
C ILE A 280 -12.64 -8.33 -18.39
N VAL A 281 -13.41 -9.19 -17.74
CA VAL A 281 -13.83 -10.50 -18.27
C VAL A 281 -15.30 -10.40 -18.66
N THR A 282 -15.58 -10.49 -19.96
CA THR A 282 -16.92 -10.27 -20.53
C THR A 282 -17.10 -11.08 -21.80
N ASP A 283 -18.30 -11.12 -22.37
CA ASP A 283 -18.51 -11.57 -23.74
C ASP A 283 -18.43 -10.43 -24.76
N ALA A 284 -18.21 -9.19 -24.31
CA ALA A 284 -18.03 -7.99 -25.12
C ALA A 284 -19.14 -7.85 -26.19
N HIS A 285 -20.39 -8.06 -25.84
CA HIS A 285 -21.47 -7.88 -26.79
C HIS A 285 -21.60 -6.39 -27.20
N SER A 286 -21.87 -6.10 -28.47
CA SER A 286 -21.78 -4.73 -29.02
C SER A 286 -22.77 -3.74 -28.38
N GLY A 287 -23.90 -4.24 -27.86
CA GLY A 287 -24.87 -3.44 -27.13
C GLY A 287 -24.40 -2.96 -25.75
N GLN A 288 -23.28 -3.45 -25.22
CA GLN A 288 -22.87 -3.28 -23.81
C GLN A 288 -21.99 -2.04 -23.55
N ILE A 289 -21.52 -1.38 -24.61
CA ILE A 289 -20.48 -0.33 -24.50
C ILE A 289 -21.05 0.94 -23.84
N ASP A 290 -22.26 1.36 -24.20
CA ASP A 290 -22.97 2.49 -23.59
C ASP A 290 -24.48 2.25 -23.74
N THR A 291 -25.11 1.43 -22.88
CA THR A 291 -26.56 1.22 -23.02
C THR A 291 -27.32 2.49 -22.61
N ARG A 292 -28.32 2.88 -23.41
CA ARG A 292 -29.11 4.10 -23.19
C ARG A 292 -30.13 3.98 -22.05
N LEU A 293 -30.13 2.86 -21.31
CA LEU A 293 -31.18 2.52 -20.35
C LEU A 293 -31.07 3.33 -19.06
N ASN A 294 -29.88 3.83 -18.73
CA ASN A 294 -29.69 4.80 -17.67
C ASN A 294 -29.18 6.13 -18.25
N LYS A 295 -29.52 7.24 -17.58
CA LYS A 295 -28.84 8.53 -17.79
C LYS A 295 -27.37 8.32 -17.43
N LEU A 296 -26.56 7.93 -18.40
CA LEU A 296 -25.19 7.46 -18.16
C LEU A 296 -24.36 8.59 -17.53
N PRO A 297 -23.87 8.45 -16.29
CA PRO A 297 -23.02 9.47 -15.68
C PRO A 297 -21.60 9.47 -16.27
N VAL A 298 -21.20 8.41 -16.97
CA VAL A 298 -19.84 8.19 -17.49
C VAL A 298 -19.91 7.44 -18.83
N SER A 299 -18.91 7.62 -19.71
CA SER A 299 -18.80 6.98 -21.02
C SER A 299 -17.65 5.98 -21.05
N PHE A 300 -17.86 4.80 -21.66
CA PHE A 300 -16.79 3.81 -21.81
C PHE A 300 -15.58 4.37 -22.54
N VAL A 301 -15.81 5.02 -23.69
CA VAL A 301 -14.73 5.60 -24.52
C VAL A 301 -13.89 6.58 -23.72
N LYS A 302 -14.53 7.50 -23.00
CA LYS A 302 -13.82 8.51 -22.18
C LYS A 302 -13.08 7.89 -21.00
N LEU A 303 -13.61 6.82 -20.40
CA LEU A 303 -12.92 6.09 -19.34
C LEU A 303 -11.69 5.36 -19.87
N MET A 304 -11.75 4.79 -21.07
CA MET A 304 -10.58 4.20 -21.74
C MET A 304 -9.54 5.27 -22.10
N GLU A 305 -9.97 6.45 -22.54
CA GLU A 305 -9.06 7.59 -22.77
C GLU A 305 -8.45 8.12 -21.46
N LEU A 306 -9.20 8.13 -20.36
CA LEU A 306 -8.66 8.42 -19.02
C LEU A 306 -7.62 7.36 -18.61
N ALA A 307 -7.89 6.08 -18.82
CA ALA A 307 -6.92 5.01 -18.56
C ALA A 307 -5.64 5.20 -19.37
N ALA A 308 -5.78 5.53 -20.67
CA ALA A 308 -4.64 5.86 -21.53
C ALA A 308 -3.88 7.10 -21.03
N TYR A 309 -4.57 8.15 -20.59
CA TYR A 309 -3.95 9.35 -20.01
C TYR A 309 -3.13 9.02 -18.75
N LEU A 310 -3.64 8.11 -17.93
CA LEU A 310 -2.99 7.64 -16.69
C LEU A 310 -1.94 6.55 -16.91
N GLU A 311 -1.67 6.15 -18.15
CA GLU A 311 -0.81 4.99 -18.49
C GLU A 311 -1.23 3.68 -17.82
N LEU A 312 -2.52 3.55 -17.49
CA LEU A 312 -3.07 2.38 -16.84
C LEU A 312 -3.48 1.36 -17.91
N PRO A 313 -2.87 0.16 -17.97
CA PRO A 313 -3.28 -0.88 -18.91
C PRO A 313 -4.69 -1.39 -18.58
N VAL A 314 -5.50 -1.55 -19.61
CA VAL A 314 -6.82 -2.21 -19.54
C VAL A 314 -6.77 -3.43 -20.46
N HIS A 315 -6.88 -4.61 -19.88
CA HIS A 315 -7.01 -5.87 -20.58
C HIS A 315 -8.48 -6.27 -20.64
N VAL A 316 -8.94 -6.66 -21.83
CA VAL A 316 -10.30 -7.18 -22.03
C VAL A 316 -10.18 -8.62 -22.48
N ILE A 317 -10.66 -9.54 -21.65
CA ILE A 317 -10.79 -10.96 -21.98
C ILE A 317 -12.22 -11.15 -22.47
N SER A 318 -12.38 -11.23 -23.79
CA SER A 318 -13.68 -11.46 -24.43
C SER A 318 -13.91 -12.94 -24.68
N ILE A 319 -15.04 -13.44 -24.21
CA ILE A 319 -15.46 -14.84 -24.36
C ILE A 319 -16.57 -14.91 -25.42
N GLY A 320 -16.18 -15.20 -26.66
CA GLY A 320 -17.09 -15.52 -27.76
C GLY A 320 -17.20 -14.46 -28.85
N GLU A 321 -17.25 -13.16 -28.53
CA GLU A 321 -17.40 -12.11 -29.54
C GLU A 321 -16.17 -11.23 -29.68
N ASP A 322 -15.90 -10.82 -30.91
CA ASP A 322 -14.86 -9.86 -31.23
C ASP A 322 -15.46 -8.45 -31.32
N GLN A 323 -14.84 -7.46 -30.67
CA GLN A 323 -15.24 -6.06 -30.77
C GLN A 323 -14.06 -5.18 -31.14
N GLU A 324 -14.08 -4.71 -32.39
CA GLU A 324 -13.01 -3.88 -32.94
C GLU A 324 -12.82 -2.56 -32.16
N ILE A 325 -13.91 -1.91 -31.75
CA ILE A 325 -13.85 -0.64 -31.01
C ILE A 325 -13.20 -0.86 -29.64
N THR A 326 -13.68 -1.83 -28.88
CA THR A 326 -13.14 -2.18 -27.55
C THR A 326 -11.66 -2.59 -27.66
N ARG A 327 -11.30 -3.35 -28.70
CA ARG A 327 -9.90 -3.71 -28.98
C ARG A 327 -9.01 -2.49 -29.16
N LYS A 328 -9.37 -1.61 -30.08
CA LYS A 328 -8.59 -0.40 -30.35
C LYS A 328 -8.45 0.48 -29.11
N LEU A 329 -9.50 0.58 -28.30
CA LEU A 329 -9.45 1.32 -27.04
C LEU A 329 -8.50 0.67 -26.03
N ALA A 330 -8.58 -0.65 -25.84
CA ALA A 330 -7.71 -1.38 -24.91
C ALA A 330 -6.23 -1.28 -25.29
N GLU A 331 -5.91 -1.45 -26.58
CA GLU A 331 -4.54 -1.35 -27.12
C GLU A 331 -3.92 0.06 -26.94
N ASN A 332 -4.76 1.10 -26.83
CA ASN A 332 -4.32 2.47 -26.60
C ASN A 332 -4.01 2.78 -25.11
N THR A 333 -4.34 1.88 -24.19
CA THR A 333 -4.07 2.05 -22.76
C THR A 333 -2.68 1.54 -22.37
N GLY A 334 -2.19 1.87 -21.17
CA GLY A 334 -0.85 1.49 -20.72
C GLY A 334 0.29 2.38 -21.26
N TYR A 335 1.54 2.05 -20.89
CA TYR A 335 2.75 2.81 -21.24
C TYR A 335 3.49 2.21 -22.45
N GLY A 336 4.29 3.03 -23.14
CA GLY A 336 5.23 2.59 -24.18
C GLY A 336 4.69 2.76 -25.61
N PRO A 337 5.41 2.29 -26.63
CA PRO A 337 4.96 2.40 -28.02
C PRO A 337 3.71 1.51 -28.29
N PRO A 338 2.94 1.78 -29.36
CA PRO A 338 1.90 0.87 -29.83
C PRO A 338 2.44 -0.55 -30.04
N GLY A 339 1.70 -1.56 -29.55
CA GLY A 339 2.14 -2.97 -29.58
C GLY A 339 3.23 -3.35 -28.56
N GLY A 340 3.62 -2.43 -27.66
CA GLY A 340 4.58 -2.70 -26.60
C GLY A 340 4.03 -3.60 -25.49
N GLN A 341 4.91 -4.26 -24.75
CA GLN A 341 4.57 -5.20 -23.67
C GLN A 341 3.93 -4.57 -22.43
N ASN A 342 3.85 -3.24 -22.31
CA ASN A 342 3.23 -2.54 -21.17
C ASN A 342 1.86 -1.93 -21.51
N ARG A 343 1.31 -2.30 -22.67
CA ARG A 343 0.02 -1.83 -23.18
C ARG A 343 -1.11 -2.76 -22.72
N GLY A 344 -2.31 -2.19 -22.63
CA GLY A 344 -3.51 -3.00 -22.55
C GLY A 344 -3.72 -3.81 -23.84
N ALA A 345 -4.61 -4.80 -23.78
CA ALA A 345 -4.84 -5.68 -24.91
C ALA A 345 -6.26 -6.27 -24.88
N PHE A 346 -6.75 -6.65 -26.06
CA PHE A 346 -7.98 -7.41 -26.21
C PHE A 346 -7.64 -8.86 -26.54
N HIS A 347 -8.07 -9.75 -25.66
CA HIS A 347 -7.84 -11.16 -25.76
C HIS A 347 -9.16 -11.83 -26.15
N LEU A 348 -9.24 -12.27 -27.40
CA LEU A 348 -10.38 -13.02 -27.88
C LEU A 348 -10.19 -14.49 -27.60
N VAL A 349 -11.08 -15.04 -26.80
CA VAL A 349 -11.08 -16.45 -26.45
C VAL A 349 -12.15 -17.15 -27.29
N LYS A 350 -11.71 -17.78 -28.39
CA LYS A 350 -12.59 -18.44 -29.37
C LYS A 350 -12.89 -19.90 -28.99
N GLY A 351 -14.17 -20.26 -29.06
CA GLY A 351 -14.66 -21.64 -28.90
C GLY A 351 -15.12 -21.94 -27.48
N GLU A 352 -16.18 -22.75 -27.33
CA GLU A 352 -16.83 -23.06 -26.04
C GLU A 352 -16.16 -24.21 -25.27
N THR A 353 -15.13 -24.86 -25.85
CA THR A 353 -14.58 -26.13 -25.35
C THR A 353 -13.06 -26.24 -25.29
N ASN A 354 -12.29 -25.35 -25.94
CA ASN A 354 -10.83 -25.52 -26.05
C ASN A 354 -10.07 -24.21 -25.74
N PHE A 355 -9.88 -23.97 -24.45
CA PHE A 355 -9.38 -22.71 -23.89
C PHE A 355 -7.88 -22.72 -23.60
N LYS A 356 -7.09 -23.46 -24.40
CA LYS A 356 -5.63 -23.53 -24.24
C LYS A 356 -4.97 -22.14 -24.30
N ASP A 357 -5.62 -21.19 -24.98
CA ASP A 357 -5.14 -19.82 -25.12
C ASP A 357 -5.29 -19.00 -23.82
N MET A 358 -6.13 -19.43 -22.87
CA MET A 358 -6.36 -18.68 -21.62
C MET A 358 -5.09 -18.60 -20.78
N ASP A 359 -4.31 -19.68 -20.71
CA ASP A 359 -3.03 -19.68 -19.99
C ASP A 359 -2.05 -18.69 -20.61
N ALA A 360 -1.96 -18.65 -21.94
CA ALA A 360 -1.11 -17.69 -22.66
C ALA A 360 -1.58 -16.24 -22.49
N VAL A 361 -2.89 -16.00 -22.44
CA VAL A 361 -3.47 -14.68 -22.14
C VAL A 361 -3.11 -14.24 -20.72
N VAL A 362 -3.31 -15.11 -19.73
CA VAL A 362 -2.95 -14.82 -18.34
C VAL A 362 -1.45 -14.57 -18.20
N ASP A 363 -0.62 -15.40 -18.82
CA ASP A 363 0.83 -15.21 -18.82
C ASP A 363 1.24 -13.92 -19.52
N THR A 364 0.53 -13.50 -20.58
CA THR A 364 0.75 -12.21 -21.24
C THR A 364 0.44 -11.06 -20.27
N ILE A 365 -0.75 -11.05 -19.66
CA ILE A 365 -1.15 -10.03 -18.68
C ILE A 365 -0.16 -9.97 -17.50
N LEU A 366 0.24 -11.13 -16.99
CA LEU A 366 1.16 -11.23 -15.85
C LEU A 366 2.62 -10.97 -16.21
N SER A 367 3.01 -11.08 -17.48
CA SER A 367 4.35 -10.75 -18.00
C SER A 367 4.48 -9.31 -18.45
N THR A 368 3.36 -8.59 -18.58
CA THR A 368 3.23 -7.13 -18.79
C THR A 368 3.83 -6.32 -17.61
N ARG A 369 4.74 -6.87 -16.80
CA ARG A 369 5.16 -6.29 -15.50
C ARG A 369 5.93 -4.98 -15.65
N PHE A 370 5.18 -3.92 -15.42
CA PHE A 370 5.37 -2.82 -14.46
C PHE A 370 6.45 -3.03 -13.37
N ARG A 371 7.70 -3.19 -13.77
CA ARG A 371 8.88 -2.91 -12.92
C ARG A 371 9.08 -1.40 -12.82
N ILE A 372 8.12 -0.70 -12.22
CA ILE A 372 8.39 0.68 -11.82
C ILE A 372 8.67 0.63 -10.34
N VAL A 373 9.98 0.61 -10.06
CA VAL A 373 10.57 0.78 -8.75
C VAL A 373 10.00 2.06 -8.15
N SER A 374 8.98 1.94 -7.32
CA SER A 374 8.55 3.04 -6.47
C SER A 374 9.57 3.12 -5.34
N SER A 375 10.44 4.13 -5.38
CA SER A 375 11.27 4.46 -4.24
C SER A 375 10.37 5.12 -3.19
N LYS A 376 9.96 4.38 -2.17
CA LYS A 376 9.41 5.00 -0.98
C LYS A 376 10.58 5.46 -0.13
N SER A 377 10.76 6.76 0.01
CA SER A 377 11.73 7.34 0.94
C SER A 377 11.07 7.44 2.31
N GLU A 378 11.45 6.55 3.22
CA GLU A 378 11.11 6.69 4.63
C GLU A 378 12.31 7.31 5.35
N TRP A 379 12.03 8.35 6.14
CA TRP A 379 13.02 8.95 7.01
C TRP A 379 13.14 8.08 8.26
N MET A 380 14.10 7.16 8.27
CA MET A 380 14.38 6.36 9.46
C MET A 380 15.32 7.10 10.39
N ARG A 381 14.98 7.06 11.69
CA ARG A 381 15.80 7.57 12.78
C ARG A 381 16.72 6.46 13.24
N GLU A 382 17.96 6.45 12.76
CA GLU A 382 19.01 5.63 13.37
C GLU A 382 19.54 6.32 14.63
N SER A 383 19.63 5.57 15.71
CA SER A 383 20.20 6.08 16.96
C SER A 383 21.39 5.23 17.37
N TYR A 384 22.55 5.87 17.48
CA TYR A 384 23.75 5.26 18.06
C TYR A 384 23.75 5.31 19.60
N THR A 385 22.62 5.64 20.23
CA THR A 385 22.44 5.67 21.71
C THR A 385 22.91 4.37 22.37
N SER A 386 22.57 3.23 21.79
CA SER A 386 22.96 1.91 22.29
C SER A 386 24.47 1.67 22.21
N TYR A 387 25.13 2.10 21.12
CA TYR A 387 26.59 2.00 20.98
C TYR A 387 27.33 2.96 21.93
N LEU A 388 26.88 4.22 22.02
CA LEU A 388 27.46 5.22 22.94
C LEU A 388 27.24 4.84 24.41
N GLY A 389 26.05 4.31 24.74
CA GLY A 389 25.72 3.78 26.07
C GLY A 389 26.60 2.58 26.44
N LEU A 390 26.85 1.67 25.49
CA LEU A 390 27.78 0.55 25.68
C LEU A 390 29.22 1.02 25.89
N SER A 391 29.71 1.96 25.08
CA SER A 391 31.05 2.55 25.24
C SER A 391 31.22 3.24 26.60
N PHE A 392 30.18 3.94 27.07
CA PHE A 392 30.17 4.57 28.39
C PHE A 392 30.19 3.54 29.53
N ALA A 393 29.37 2.48 29.44
CA ALA A 393 29.39 1.39 30.40
C ALA A 393 30.75 0.68 30.46
N LEU A 394 31.39 0.46 29.31
CA LEU A 394 32.73 -0.10 29.21
C LEU A 394 33.80 0.81 29.84
N LEU A 395 33.73 2.13 29.65
CA LEU A 395 34.62 3.09 30.29
C LEU A 395 34.47 3.11 31.82
N LEU A 396 33.24 3.01 32.32
CA LEU A 396 32.97 2.90 33.76
C LEU A 396 33.51 1.59 34.35
N LEU A 397 33.34 0.47 33.64
CA LEU A 397 33.90 -0.83 34.05
C LEU A 397 35.43 -0.81 34.05
N MET A 398 36.08 -0.26 33.01
CA MET A 398 37.53 -0.12 32.95
C MET A 398 38.07 0.79 34.07
N GLY A 399 37.38 1.90 34.39
CA GLY A 399 37.75 2.77 35.51
C GLY A 399 37.63 2.10 36.89
N CYS A 400 36.67 1.19 37.06
CA CYS A 400 36.51 0.38 38.26
C CYS A 400 37.59 -0.72 38.37
N VAL A 401 37.92 -1.39 37.26
CA VAL A 401 38.95 -2.44 37.21
C VAL A 401 40.35 -1.86 37.39
N GLY A 402 40.66 -0.72 36.76
CA GLY A 402 41.94 -0.04 36.91
C GLY A 402 42.21 0.39 38.36
N ARG A 403 41.18 0.79 39.11
CA ARG A 403 41.29 1.09 40.55
C ARG A 403 41.45 -0.15 41.42
N TYR A 404 40.86 -1.28 41.04
CA TYR A 404 41.03 -2.53 41.76
C TYR A 404 42.46 -3.09 41.63
N TRP A 405 43.11 -2.85 40.49
CA TRP A 405 44.50 -3.23 40.25
C TRP A 405 45.51 -2.23 40.84
N PHE A 406 45.39 -0.93 40.54
CA PHE A 406 46.33 0.09 41.06
C PHE A 406 46.16 0.38 42.56
N GLY A 407 44.95 0.24 43.10
CA GLY A 407 44.70 0.38 44.54
C GLY A 407 45.31 -0.74 45.38
N ARG A 408 45.65 -1.88 44.76
CA ARG A 408 46.29 -3.02 45.43
C ARG A 408 47.82 -2.89 45.51
N GLU A 409 48.44 -2.15 44.59
CA GLU A 409 49.90 -1.92 44.61
C GLU A 409 50.32 -0.80 45.58
N ILE A 410 49.47 0.20 45.82
CA ILE A 410 49.80 1.30 46.77
C ILE A 410 49.67 0.84 48.24
N GLY A 411 49.05 -0.32 48.51
CA GLY A 411 48.89 -0.89 49.86
C GLY A 411 50.07 -1.72 50.37
N LYS A 412 51.13 -1.95 49.58
CA LYS A 412 52.30 -2.77 49.96
C LYS A 412 53.65 -2.06 49.79
N GLY A 413 53.65 -0.72 49.85
CA GLY A 413 54.86 0.10 49.84
C GLY A 413 55.11 0.78 51.18
N GLY A 414 55.19 0.00 52.26
CA GLY A 414 55.71 0.45 53.54
C GLY A 414 56.92 -0.41 53.91
N THR A 415 58.11 0.15 53.74
CA THR A 415 59.39 -0.30 54.32
C THR A 415 60.11 0.93 54.84
N PRO A 416 60.96 0.83 55.87
CA PRO A 416 61.62 -0.36 56.44
C PRO A 416 60.89 -0.98 57.64
#